data_AF-A0A9R1D3Y0-F1
#
_entry.id   AF-A0A9R1D3Y0-F1
#
_cell.length_a   1.000
_cell.length_b   1.000
_cell.length_c   1.000
_cell.angle_alpha   90.00
_cell.angle_beta   90.00
_cell.angle_gamma   90.00
#
_symmetry.space_group_name_H-M   'P 1'
#
loop_
_entity.id
_entity.type
_entity.pdbx_description
1 polymer ?
#
loop_
_entity_poly.entity_id
_entity_poly.type
_entity_poly.pdbx_seq_one_letter_code
_entity_poly.pdbx_strand_id
1 'polypeptide(L)'
;MALLFSRKVLFGGIFTLSFLAILTHLGVTGNYKVHPGVARFGFLPSSWTAERSPYVPADDYPETEYIMGVAGFNYFRNLYFSNGTFLALTTKPSTFPEQGVNSIFSGIVKEGDPYRKHSAAEEDRFAIMTPKEAMDSGLLQPAAIRKEGISMFFNDVREGRWGSFLDHYFHFGEMFLGCWRLTVAAGEHEFPTRIMYRAEGIDWRDHARITTWFQQSILPDTVIEESSIYEDRALSQMTFIYDRIAIADRWAAHRVGQEVKFWNKATADLPLLKVPSTWMDPMRNRLKALAMAEDCNPQRERAGVPVVVYINRQLTKRRLVDEDAKALLEQMAKLDKEGVIEFHNAQMEKLPRVQQFCLALRADIMFGVHGNGLSHQLWMKPGSGVLEIMAEGFARDYAILAEMMGHEYHAIHYNETFPPDQWRRPDGWAVDQGPDFHSPNIRLDAEWFASVITDMAQRRIYVTEPELSLSF
;
A
#
# COMPACT_ATOMS: atom_id res chain seq x y z
N MET A 1 26.88 37.19 62.69
CA MET A 1 26.15 37.08 61.42
C MET A 1 27.12 37.41 60.30
N ALA A 2 27.98 36.48 59.87
CA ALA A 2 27.76 35.37 58.93
C ALA A 2 28.40 35.70 57.56
N LEU A 3 29.70 35.40 57.52
CA LEU A 3 30.72 35.28 56.47
C LEU A 3 30.43 35.49 54.97
N LEU A 4 31.27 36.36 54.38
CA LEU A 4 31.94 36.20 53.08
C LEU A 4 33.08 35.16 53.19
N PHE A 5 33.31 34.33 52.15
CA PHE A 5 34.63 34.11 51.49
C PHE A 5 34.55 33.04 50.37
N SER A 6 35.37 33.24 49.33
CA SER A 6 35.46 32.48 48.07
C SER A 6 36.14 31.10 48.19
N ARG A 7 35.91 30.20 47.21
CA ARG A 7 36.95 29.32 46.62
C ARG A 7 36.50 28.64 45.31
N LYS A 8 37.15 29.05 44.22
CA LYS A 8 37.68 28.29 43.06
C LYS A 8 37.16 26.87 42.75
N VAL A 9 36.77 26.70 41.47
CA VAL A 9 37.24 25.68 40.50
C VAL A 9 37.47 24.27 41.03
N LEU A 10 36.53 23.37 40.76
CA LEU A 10 36.73 22.00 40.28
C LEU A 10 35.35 21.34 40.17
N PHE A 11 34.94 20.93 38.97
CA PHE A 11 34.11 19.74 38.69
C PHE A 11 33.74 19.75 37.20
N GLY A 12 34.78 19.70 36.35
CA GLY A 12 34.68 19.08 35.05
C GLY A 12 35.13 17.63 35.22
N GLY A 13 34.30 16.66 34.82
CA GLY A 13 34.70 15.26 34.73
C GLY A 13 33.95 14.27 35.60
N ILE A 14 32.61 14.25 35.56
CA ILE A 14 31.81 13.05 35.92
C ILE A 14 30.57 13.02 35.02
N PHE A 15 30.72 12.67 33.74
CA PHE A 15 29.59 12.17 32.92
C PHE A 15 30.00 11.23 31.78
N THR A 16 31.21 10.67 31.86
CA THR A 16 31.76 9.74 30.85
C THR A 16 32.52 8.62 31.56
N LEU A 17 31.83 7.81 32.38
CA LEU A 17 32.39 6.56 32.93
C LEU A 17 31.31 5.61 33.49
N SER A 18 30.13 5.57 32.85
CA SER A 18 29.10 4.56 33.16
C SER A 18 28.79 3.63 31.98
N PHE A 19 29.49 3.77 30.85
CA PHE A 19 29.25 2.97 29.65
C PHE A 19 30.28 1.85 29.42
N LEU A 20 31.29 1.71 30.28
CA LEU A 20 32.39 0.75 30.10
C LEU A 20 32.46 -0.36 31.18
N ALA A 21 31.35 -0.63 31.88
CA ALA A 21 31.28 -1.64 32.95
C ALA A 21 30.18 -2.71 32.75
N ILE A 22 29.51 -2.75 31.58
CA ILE A 22 28.49 -3.77 31.26
C ILE A 22 29.02 -4.82 30.26
N LEU A 23 30.28 -4.69 29.80
CA LEU A 23 30.88 -5.62 28.83
C LEU A 23 31.87 -6.64 29.40
N THR A 24 32.01 -6.74 30.73
CA THR A 24 32.93 -7.73 31.35
C THR A 24 32.30 -8.67 32.37
N HIS A 25 30.96 -8.74 32.47
CA HIS A 25 30.33 -9.67 33.44
C HIS A 25 29.17 -10.54 32.95
N LEU A 26 28.92 -10.62 31.63
CA LEU A 26 27.97 -11.59 31.07
C LEU A 26 28.69 -12.62 30.20
N GLY A 27 29.58 -13.37 30.83
CA GLY A 27 29.99 -14.69 30.39
C GLY A 27 29.54 -15.72 31.42
N VAL A 28 29.07 -16.87 30.93
CA VAL A 28 28.78 -18.12 31.66
C VAL A 28 27.30 -18.34 32.05
N THR A 29 26.47 -18.75 31.08
CA THR A 29 25.86 -20.10 30.99
C THR A 29 24.66 -20.09 30.02
N GLY A 30 24.77 -20.79 28.89
CA GLY A 30 23.65 -21.00 27.97
C GLY A 30 24.13 -21.44 26.59
N ASN A 31 23.92 -22.72 26.27
CA ASN A 31 24.20 -23.29 24.95
C ASN A 31 23.27 -22.65 23.90
N TYR A 32 23.77 -21.66 23.16
CA TYR A 32 23.19 -21.24 21.89
C TYR A 32 24.24 -21.41 20.79
N LYS A 33 23.94 -22.23 19.79
CA LYS A 33 24.77 -22.37 18.59
C LYS A 33 24.57 -21.12 17.74
N VAL A 34 25.52 -20.19 17.80
CA VAL A 34 25.60 -19.05 16.89
C VAL A 34 26.01 -19.57 15.51
N HIS A 35 25.19 -19.28 14.50
CA HIS A 35 25.42 -19.67 13.10
C HIS A 35 26.71 -18.99 12.59
N PRO A 36 27.58 -19.64 11.78
CA PRO A 36 28.92 -19.11 11.44
C PRO A 36 28.96 -17.84 10.55
N GLY A 37 27.82 -17.22 10.26
CA GLY A 37 27.70 -16.06 9.36
C GLY A 37 27.77 -14.69 10.05
N VAL A 38 27.78 -14.61 11.39
CA VAL A 38 27.67 -13.34 12.12
C VAL A 38 28.83 -13.18 13.09
N ALA A 39 30.04 -13.00 12.57
CA ALA A 39 31.20 -12.60 13.36
C ALA A 39 32.20 -11.80 12.50
N ARG A 40 31.80 -10.58 12.11
CA ARG A 40 32.73 -9.49 11.78
C ARG A 40 32.22 -8.22 12.45
N PHE A 41 32.57 -8.04 13.72
CA PHE A 41 32.55 -6.73 14.35
C PHE A 41 33.69 -5.90 13.76
N GLY A 42 33.42 -5.28 12.61
CA GLY A 42 34.19 -4.13 12.15
C GLY A 42 33.77 -2.90 12.95
N PHE A 43 34.73 -2.06 13.28
CA PHE A 43 34.51 -0.76 13.89
C PHE A 43 33.40 0.00 13.15
N LEU A 44 32.38 0.45 13.90
CA LEU A 44 31.27 1.26 13.41
C LEU A 44 31.82 2.53 12.73
N PRO A 45 31.55 2.78 11.44
CA PRO A 45 31.77 4.10 10.88
C PRO A 45 30.68 5.02 11.45
N SER A 46 31.08 6.01 12.24
CA SER A 46 30.24 7.16 12.53
C SER A 46 30.11 8.01 11.26
N SER A 47 29.22 7.60 10.35
CA SER A 47 28.81 8.41 9.20
C SER A 47 27.38 8.90 9.40
N TRP A 48 27.15 9.61 10.50
CA TRP A 48 26.07 10.60 10.58
C TRP A 48 26.60 11.91 9.98
N THR A 49 27.03 11.86 8.72
CA THR A 49 27.10 13.06 7.89
C THR A 49 25.71 13.18 7.27
N ALA A 50 24.86 14.04 7.83
CA ALA A 50 23.70 14.50 7.09
C ALA A 50 24.25 15.15 5.80
N GLU A 51 24.08 14.49 4.65
CA GLU A 51 24.60 14.98 3.37
C GLU A 51 23.96 16.31 2.95
N ARG A 52 22.85 16.72 3.59
CA ARG A 52 22.15 17.98 3.34
C ARG A 52 21.67 18.65 4.64
N SER A 53 21.64 19.99 4.63
CA SER A 53 21.09 20.79 5.72
C SER A 53 19.58 20.52 5.88
N PRO A 54 19.09 20.30 7.13
CA PRO A 54 17.66 20.15 7.38
C PRO A 54 16.89 21.48 7.22
N TYR A 55 17.58 22.61 7.14
CA TYR A 55 16.99 23.93 6.91
C TYR A 55 17.40 24.43 5.54
N VAL A 56 16.42 24.92 4.77
CA VAL A 56 16.62 25.52 3.45
C VAL A 56 16.26 27.00 3.57
N PRO A 57 17.19 27.95 3.34
CA PRO A 57 16.85 29.36 3.31
C PRO A 57 16.06 29.70 2.05
N ALA A 58 15.27 30.77 2.11
CA ALA A 58 14.41 31.22 1.02
C ALA A 58 15.12 31.40 -0.33
N ASP A 59 16.34 31.94 -0.31
CA ASP A 59 17.13 32.19 -1.52
C ASP A 59 17.53 30.88 -2.24
N ASP A 60 17.49 29.75 -1.53
CA ASP A 60 17.83 28.41 -2.03
C ASP A 60 16.59 27.55 -2.27
N TYR A 61 15.38 28.12 -2.24
CA TYR A 61 14.16 27.37 -2.51
C TYR A 61 14.12 26.85 -3.95
N PRO A 62 14.14 25.52 -4.17
CA PRO A 62 13.95 24.98 -5.51
C PRO A 62 12.50 25.16 -5.98
N GLU A 63 12.31 25.24 -7.29
CA GLU A 63 10.96 25.10 -7.86
C GLU A 63 10.40 23.69 -7.59
N THR A 64 9.08 23.62 -7.41
CA THR A 64 8.33 22.37 -7.38
C THR A 64 8.36 21.72 -8.76
N GLU A 65 8.67 20.44 -8.81
CA GLU A 65 8.65 19.64 -10.03
C GLU A 65 7.46 18.68 -9.98
N TYR A 66 6.62 18.70 -11.03
CA TYR A 66 5.64 17.64 -11.25
C TYR A 66 6.31 16.53 -12.05
N ILE A 67 6.46 15.35 -11.45
CA ILE A 67 7.19 14.24 -12.07
C ILE A 67 6.24 13.45 -12.97
N MET A 68 5.11 13.00 -12.42
CA MET A 68 4.07 12.28 -13.13
C MET A 68 2.84 12.04 -12.25
N GLY A 69 1.75 11.59 -12.87
CA GLY A 69 0.55 11.20 -12.16
C GLY A 69 -0.58 10.72 -13.07
N VAL A 70 -1.61 10.19 -12.43
CA VAL A 70 -2.97 10.05 -12.98
C VAL A 70 -3.92 10.80 -12.05
N ALA A 71 -5.18 10.98 -12.45
CA ALA A 71 -6.16 11.68 -11.62
C ALA A 71 -6.21 11.09 -10.20
N GLY A 72 -6.00 11.94 -9.19
CA GLY A 72 -5.95 11.57 -7.78
C GLY A 72 -4.69 10.87 -7.31
N PHE A 73 -3.70 10.60 -8.15
CA PHE A 73 -2.41 10.02 -7.75
C PHE A 73 -1.27 10.80 -8.43
N ASN A 74 -0.61 11.68 -7.68
CA ASN A 74 0.35 12.63 -8.25
C ASN A 74 1.66 12.65 -7.46
N TYR A 75 2.79 12.70 -8.19
CA TYR A 75 4.13 12.64 -7.62
C TYR A 75 4.91 13.91 -7.92
N PHE A 76 5.44 14.52 -6.87
CA PHE A 76 6.15 15.80 -6.92
C PHE A 76 7.52 15.70 -6.27
N ARG A 77 8.42 16.57 -6.72
CA ARG A 77 9.60 16.97 -5.95
C ARG A 77 9.47 18.40 -5.48
N ASN A 78 10.05 18.68 -4.30
CA ASN A 78 10.08 20.02 -3.71
C ASN A 78 8.67 20.63 -3.54
N LEU A 79 7.72 19.86 -3.00
CA LEU A 79 6.40 20.39 -2.66
C LEU A 79 6.45 21.00 -1.27
N TYR A 80 5.89 22.20 -1.11
CA TYR A 80 5.93 22.93 0.15
C TYR A 80 4.64 22.74 0.93
N PHE A 81 4.70 22.90 2.25
CA PHE A 81 3.54 22.92 3.13
C PHE A 81 3.71 24.00 4.19
N SER A 82 2.72 24.88 4.31
CA SER A 82 2.69 25.89 5.35
C SER A 82 1.25 26.33 5.61
N ASN A 83 0.93 26.68 6.85
CA ASN A 83 -0.39 27.16 7.25
C ASN A 83 -1.57 26.26 6.81
N GLY A 84 -1.36 24.94 6.76
CA GLY A 84 -2.39 23.98 6.32
C GLY A 84 -2.55 23.85 4.81
N THR A 85 -1.75 24.55 4.02
CA THR A 85 -1.79 24.61 2.56
C THR A 85 -0.57 23.92 1.95
N PHE A 86 -0.78 23.06 0.97
CA PHE A 86 0.30 22.62 0.08
C PHE A 86 0.58 23.70 -0.98
N LEU A 87 1.85 24.06 -1.17
CA LEU A 87 2.27 25.09 -2.11
C LEU A 87 3.16 24.45 -3.18
N ALA A 88 2.73 24.56 -4.43
CA ALA A 88 3.55 24.28 -5.60
C ALA A 88 4.18 25.59 -6.08
N LEU A 89 5.48 25.77 -5.82
CA LEU A 89 6.22 26.97 -6.17
C LEU A 89 6.80 26.84 -7.57
N THR A 90 6.43 27.73 -8.48
CA THR A 90 6.94 27.69 -9.86
C THR A 90 6.96 29.06 -10.50
N THR A 91 7.83 29.26 -11.48
CA THR A 91 7.83 30.47 -12.32
C THR A 91 6.65 30.54 -13.30
N LYS A 92 5.86 29.47 -13.47
CA LYS A 92 4.75 29.40 -14.44
C LYS A 92 3.45 28.87 -13.85
N PRO A 93 2.88 29.54 -12.83
CA PRO A 93 1.74 29.00 -12.08
C PRO A 93 0.48 28.75 -12.92
N SER A 94 0.25 29.54 -13.97
CA SER A 94 -0.93 29.40 -14.84
C SER A 94 -0.94 28.14 -15.72
N THR A 95 0.20 27.46 -15.85
CA THR A 95 0.35 26.27 -16.72
C THR A 95 0.88 25.04 -15.97
N PHE A 96 1.06 25.13 -14.66
CA PHE A 96 1.72 24.10 -13.86
C PHE A 96 0.78 23.46 -12.84
N PRO A 97 0.71 22.13 -12.75
CA PRO A 97 0.95 21.22 -13.86
C PRO A 97 -0.16 21.39 -14.90
N GLU A 98 0.03 20.84 -16.09
CA GLU A 98 -0.92 20.96 -17.22
C GLU A 98 -2.36 20.58 -16.83
N GLN A 99 -2.51 19.59 -15.94
CA GLN A 99 -3.79 19.07 -15.47
C GLN A 99 -4.45 19.92 -14.37
N GLY A 100 -3.70 20.84 -13.76
CA GLY A 100 -4.12 21.71 -12.66
C GLY A 100 -4.56 20.98 -11.37
N VAL A 101 -4.96 21.77 -10.37
CA VAL A 101 -5.40 21.29 -9.03
C VAL A 101 -6.54 20.27 -9.11
N ASN A 102 -7.36 20.37 -10.15
CA ASN A 102 -8.53 19.52 -10.37
C ASN A 102 -8.19 18.02 -10.37
N SER A 103 -6.99 17.65 -10.82
CA SER A 103 -6.49 16.27 -10.86
C SER A 103 -5.68 15.85 -9.63
N ILE A 104 -5.36 16.79 -8.73
CA ILE A 104 -4.39 16.58 -7.65
C ILE A 104 -5.07 16.48 -6.30
N PHE A 105 -5.90 17.47 -5.97
CA PHE A 105 -6.37 17.68 -4.62
C PHE A 105 -7.83 18.11 -4.63
N SER A 106 -8.62 17.52 -3.75
CA SER A 106 -10.04 17.82 -3.56
C SER A 106 -10.26 18.80 -2.40
N GLY A 107 -11.32 19.59 -2.52
CA GLY A 107 -11.91 20.29 -1.37
C GLY A 107 -12.64 19.33 -0.43
N ILE A 108 -13.10 19.83 0.71
CA ILE A 108 -14.03 19.08 1.57
C ILE A 108 -15.44 19.24 1.02
N VAL A 109 -16.29 18.22 1.20
CA VAL A 109 -17.73 18.36 0.99
C VAL A 109 -18.28 19.54 1.78
N LYS A 110 -19.05 20.40 1.09
CA LYS A 110 -19.78 21.49 1.75
C LYS A 110 -20.84 20.91 2.67
N GLU A 111 -20.94 21.46 3.88
CA GLU A 111 -21.94 21.04 4.86
C GLU A 111 -23.34 21.05 4.23
N GLY A 112 -24.04 19.91 4.29
CA GLY A 112 -25.38 19.75 3.74
C GLY A 112 -25.49 19.36 2.27
N ASP A 113 -24.40 19.14 1.53
CA ASP A 113 -24.48 18.63 0.14
C ASP A 113 -24.96 17.15 0.11
N PRO A 114 -26.17 16.87 -0.40
CA PRO A 114 -26.69 15.51 -0.45
C PRO A 114 -25.98 14.62 -1.48
N TYR A 115 -25.30 15.22 -2.46
CA TYR A 115 -24.63 14.51 -3.56
C TYR A 115 -23.15 14.26 -3.31
N ARG A 116 -22.60 14.74 -2.19
CA ARG A 116 -21.16 14.62 -1.83
C ARG A 116 -20.26 15.04 -2.99
N LYS A 117 -20.51 16.22 -3.58
CA LYS A 117 -19.67 16.69 -4.69
C LYS A 117 -18.41 17.34 -4.14
N HIS A 118 -17.29 16.67 -4.32
CA HIS A 118 -15.96 17.23 -4.04
C HIS A 118 -15.49 18.10 -5.20
N SER A 119 -15.44 19.41 -5.00
CA SER A 119 -14.77 20.32 -5.93
C SER A 119 -13.25 20.10 -5.91
N ALA A 120 -12.56 20.72 -6.87
CA ALA A 120 -11.12 20.93 -6.73
C ALA A 120 -10.84 21.69 -5.42
N ALA A 121 -9.65 21.48 -4.87
CA ALA A 121 -9.19 22.27 -3.73
C ALA A 121 -9.06 23.75 -4.11
N GLU A 122 -9.43 24.62 -3.19
CA GLU A 122 -9.15 26.04 -3.27
C GLU A 122 -7.73 26.33 -2.74
N GLU A 123 -7.26 27.56 -2.93
CA GLU A 123 -5.90 27.98 -2.59
C GLU A 123 -5.58 27.89 -1.08
N ASP A 124 -6.58 27.75 -0.20
CA ASP A 124 -6.39 27.53 1.23
C ASP A 124 -5.88 26.11 1.55
N ARG A 125 -5.98 25.15 0.62
CA ARG A 125 -5.52 23.76 0.81
C ARG A 125 -4.43 23.36 -0.17
N PHE A 126 -4.53 23.82 -1.42
CA PHE A 126 -3.52 23.58 -2.44
C PHE A 126 -3.42 24.80 -3.36
N ALA A 127 -2.26 25.46 -3.37
CA ALA A 127 -2.06 26.64 -4.19
C ALA A 127 -0.81 26.48 -5.08
N ILE A 128 -0.89 27.04 -6.29
CA ILE A 128 0.20 27.07 -7.26
C ILE A 128 0.54 28.54 -7.50
N MET A 129 1.75 28.94 -7.17
CA MET A 129 2.15 30.36 -7.17
C MET A 129 3.64 30.53 -7.41
N THR A 130 4.06 31.74 -7.72
CA THR A 130 5.49 32.08 -7.74
C THR A 130 6.03 32.16 -6.31
N PRO A 131 7.34 31.92 -6.10
CA PRO A 131 7.97 32.11 -4.80
C PRO A 131 7.73 33.52 -4.21
N LYS A 132 7.71 34.54 -5.08
CA LYS A 132 7.45 35.93 -4.69
C LYS A 132 6.02 36.13 -4.18
N GLU A 133 5.01 35.64 -4.90
CA GLU A 133 3.61 35.71 -4.45
C GLU A 133 3.40 34.96 -3.12
N ALA A 134 4.05 33.81 -2.96
CA ALA A 134 4.00 33.02 -1.74
C ALA A 134 4.59 33.76 -0.52
N MET A 135 5.71 34.46 -0.73
CA MET A 135 6.33 35.31 0.30
C MET A 135 5.46 36.54 0.61
N ASP A 136 5.02 37.26 -0.42
CA ASP A 136 4.26 38.50 -0.28
C ASP A 136 2.89 38.25 0.41
N SER A 137 2.30 37.06 0.24
CA SER A 137 1.07 36.62 0.93
C SER A 137 1.31 36.09 2.35
N GLY A 138 2.56 35.90 2.78
CA GLY A 138 2.91 35.35 4.09
C GLY A 138 2.70 33.83 4.23
N LEU A 139 2.38 33.12 3.14
CA LEU A 139 2.25 31.66 3.11
C LEU A 139 3.63 30.98 3.11
N LEU A 140 4.66 31.65 2.60
CA LEU A 140 6.02 31.14 2.56
C LEU A 140 6.89 31.86 3.59
N GLN A 141 7.59 31.08 4.42
CA GLN A 141 8.46 31.60 5.47
C GLN A 141 9.90 31.75 4.97
N PRO A 142 10.75 32.57 5.62
CA PRO A 142 12.15 32.78 5.21
C PRO A 142 13.04 31.53 5.25
N ALA A 143 12.61 30.48 5.94
CA ALA A 143 13.29 29.19 5.94
C ALA A 143 12.29 28.03 5.98
N ALA A 144 12.62 26.93 5.30
CA ALA A 144 11.84 25.72 5.26
C ALA A 144 12.58 24.58 5.97
N ILE A 145 11.83 23.77 6.72
CA ILE A 145 12.31 22.50 7.25
C ILE A 145 12.16 21.43 6.18
N ARG A 146 13.28 20.82 5.80
CA ARG A 146 13.33 19.74 4.83
C ARG A 146 12.78 18.44 5.41
N LYS A 147 11.93 17.79 4.63
CA LYS A 147 11.39 16.45 4.83
C LYS A 147 12.00 15.56 3.75
N GLU A 148 13.17 15.02 4.07
CA GLU A 148 13.97 14.17 3.19
C GLU A 148 13.28 12.83 2.91
N GLY A 149 13.59 12.22 1.76
CA GLY A 149 13.04 10.91 1.39
C GLY A 149 11.61 10.96 0.83
N ILE A 150 11.02 9.80 0.58
CA ILE A 150 9.70 9.68 -0.03
C ILE A 150 8.61 9.81 1.03
N SER A 151 7.66 10.71 0.77
CA SER A 151 6.45 10.90 1.57
C SER A 151 5.23 10.42 0.80
N MET A 152 4.35 9.65 1.42
CA MET A 152 3.05 9.28 0.85
C MET A 152 1.95 9.96 1.66
N PHE A 153 1.19 10.86 1.06
CA PHE A 153 0.12 11.61 1.70
C PHE A 153 -1.24 11.16 1.21
N PHE A 154 -2.14 10.83 2.16
CA PHE A 154 -3.50 10.40 1.85
C PHE A 154 -4.50 11.49 2.25
N ASN A 155 -5.14 12.09 1.24
CA ASN A 155 -6.15 13.14 1.42
C ASN A 155 -7.57 12.56 1.58
N ASP A 156 -7.72 11.41 2.22
CA ASP A 156 -9.01 10.80 2.53
C ASP A 156 -9.30 11.06 4.02
N VAL A 157 -10.47 11.59 4.32
CA VAL A 157 -10.87 12.04 5.67
C VAL A 157 -12.34 11.72 5.92
N ARG A 158 -12.69 11.69 7.20
CA ARG A 158 -14.08 11.71 7.62
C ARG A 158 -14.72 13.04 7.23
N GLU A 159 -15.91 12.99 6.65
CA GLU A 159 -16.68 14.17 6.24
C GLU A 159 -18.08 14.13 6.84
N GLY A 160 -18.30 14.93 7.89
CA GLY A 160 -19.55 14.96 8.64
C GLY A 160 -19.88 13.60 9.26
N ARG A 161 -21.03 13.02 8.87
CA ARG A 161 -21.48 11.70 9.37
C ARG A 161 -20.84 10.51 8.65
N TRP A 162 -20.07 10.75 7.60
CA TRP A 162 -19.51 9.70 6.75
C TRP A 162 -18.06 9.42 7.17
N GLY A 163 -17.76 8.17 7.52
CA GLY A 163 -16.40 7.73 7.83
C GLY A 163 -15.46 7.88 6.64
N SER A 164 -14.16 7.93 6.92
CA SER A 164 -13.12 7.79 5.88
C SER A 164 -13.18 6.39 5.28
N PHE A 165 -12.92 6.24 3.98
CA PHE A 165 -12.80 4.92 3.38
C PHE A 165 -11.58 4.15 3.90
N LEU A 166 -10.59 4.84 4.49
CA LEU A 166 -9.38 4.21 5.00
C LEU A 166 -9.63 3.27 6.19
N ASP A 167 -10.82 3.32 6.81
CA ASP A 167 -11.22 2.45 7.94
C ASP A 167 -11.36 0.96 7.55
N HIS A 168 -11.15 0.65 6.27
CA HIS A 168 -11.19 -0.69 5.73
C HIS A 168 -9.92 -1.01 4.93
N TYR A 169 -9.25 -2.13 5.25
CA TYR A 169 -7.96 -2.53 4.68
C TYR A 169 -7.92 -2.51 3.14
N PHE A 170 -8.99 -2.93 2.47
CA PHE A 170 -9.07 -2.89 1.00
C PHE A 170 -8.89 -1.46 0.45
N HIS A 171 -9.57 -0.48 1.06
CA HIS A 171 -9.54 0.91 0.62
C HIS A 171 -8.26 1.65 1.04
N PHE A 172 -7.68 1.29 2.19
CA PHE A 172 -6.30 1.66 2.50
C PHE A 172 -5.34 1.13 1.41
N GLY A 173 -5.49 -0.15 1.04
CA GLY A 173 -4.71 -0.79 -0.01
C GLY A 173 -4.82 -0.05 -1.34
N GLU A 174 -6.02 0.40 -1.74
CA GLU A 174 -6.21 1.21 -2.95
C GLU A 174 -5.33 2.46 -2.96
N MET A 175 -5.31 3.21 -1.85
CA MET A 175 -4.55 4.47 -1.76
C MET A 175 -3.04 4.22 -1.66
N PHE A 176 -2.64 3.30 -0.78
CA PHE A 176 -1.23 2.97 -0.58
C PHE A 176 -0.60 2.35 -1.84
N LEU A 177 -1.23 1.34 -2.44
CA LEU A 177 -0.71 0.70 -3.65
C LEU A 177 -0.70 1.65 -4.84
N GLY A 178 -1.65 2.60 -4.90
CA GLY A 178 -1.62 3.65 -5.91
C GLY A 178 -0.40 4.55 -5.78
N CYS A 179 -0.11 5.05 -4.56
CA CYS A 179 1.12 5.79 -4.31
C CYS A 179 2.38 4.95 -4.59
N TRP A 180 2.42 3.70 -4.14
CA TRP A 180 3.57 2.81 -4.36
C TRP A 180 3.83 2.56 -5.85
N ARG A 181 2.79 2.21 -6.61
CA ARG A 181 2.90 2.00 -8.06
C ARG A 181 3.37 3.27 -8.76
N LEU A 182 2.84 4.42 -8.35
CA LEU A 182 3.24 5.73 -8.89
C LEU A 182 4.71 6.04 -8.62
N THR A 183 5.20 5.83 -7.40
CA THR A 183 6.61 6.06 -7.08
C THR A 183 7.54 5.12 -7.84
N VAL A 184 7.17 3.84 -7.99
CA VAL A 184 7.95 2.89 -8.80
C VAL A 184 7.93 3.28 -10.28
N ALA A 185 6.79 3.74 -10.81
CA ALA A 185 6.67 4.21 -12.18
C ALA A 185 7.54 5.47 -12.44
N ALA A 186 7.73 6.29 -11.40
CA ALA A 186 8.63 7.44 -11.43
C ALA A 186 10.12 7.07 -11.34
N GLY A 187 10.45 5.78 -11.21
CA GLY A 187 11.82 5.27 -11.11
C GLY A 187 12.38 5.26 -9.69
N GLU A 188 11.53 5.37 -8.67
CA GLU A 188 11.97 5.29 -7.28
C GLU A 188 12.15 3.82 -6.85
N HIS A 189 13.22 3.59 -6.08
CA HIS A 189 13.64 2.26 -5.63
C HIS A 189 13.84 2.20 -4.11
N GLU A 190 13.15 3.04 -3.35
CA GLU A 190 13.22 3.03 -1.89
C GLU A 190 11.82 2.97 -1.27
N PHE A 191 11.75 2.45 -0.04
CA PHE A 191 10.52 2.50 0.74
C PHE A 191 10.20 3.94 1.17
N PRO A 192 8.91 4.29 1.37
CA PRO A 192 8.57 5.60 1.89
C PRO A 192 9.21 5.82 3.26
N THR A 193 9.88 6.96 3.42
CA THR A 193 10.36 7.42 4.73
C THR A 193 9.19 7.74 5.64
N ARG A 194 8.06 8.20 5.06
CA ARG A 194 6.85 8.53 5.81
C ARG A 194 5.56 8.25 5.06
N ILE A 195 4.56 7.80 5.80
CA ILE A 195 3.15 7.74 5.37
C ILE A 195 2.37 8.72 6.24
N MET A 196 1.62 9.60 5.61
CA MET A 196 0.95 10.73 6.23
C MET A 196 -0.56 10.59 6.04
N TYR A 197 -1.27 10.48 7.15
CA TYR A 197 -2.72 10.40 7.19
C TYR A 197 -3.30 11.75 7.53
N ARG A 198 -4.19 12.23 6.68
CA ARG A 198 -5.07 13.34 7.04
C ARG A 198 -6.23 12.87 7.94
N ALA A 199 -6.68 11.63 7.77
CA ALA A 199 -7.70 11.00 8.62
C ALA A 199 -7.21 10.85 10.07
N GLU A 200 -8.15 10.95 11.02
CA GLU A 200 -7.88 10.63 12.41
C GLU A 200 -7.57 9.16 12.61
N GLY A 201 -6.90 8.85 13.72
CA GLY A 201 -6.48 7.51 14.07
C GLY A 201 -7.57 6.43 14.02
N ILE A 202 -8.81 6.76 14.37
CA ILE A 202 -9.94 5.83 14.33
C ILE A 202 -10.46 5.56 12.91
N ASP A 203 -10.18 6.48 11.98
CA ASP A 203 -10.73 6.50 10.63
C ASP A 203 -9.80 5.86 9.58
N TRP A 204 -8.60 5.40 9.95
CA TRP A 204 -7.70 4.63 9.06
C TRP A 204 -7.17 3.32 9.65
N ARG A 205 -7.26 3.14 10.98
CA ARG A 205 -6.91 1.89 11.64
C ARG A 205 -8.05 0.89 11.47
N ASP A 206 -7.95 0.06 10.44
CA ASP A 206 -8.98 -0.91 10.08
C ASP A 206 -9.39 -1.84 11.24
N HIS A 207 -10.63 -2.30 11.21
CA HIS A 207 -11.19 -3.18 12.24
C HIS A 207 -10.39 -4.50 12.38
N ALA A 208 -9.90 -5.07 11.27
CA ALA A 208 -9.12 -6.31 11.28
C ALA A 208 -7.65 -6.09 11.71
N ARG A 209 -7.23 -4.83 11.89
CA ARG A 209 -5.87 -4.38 12.23
C ARG A 209 -4.82 -4.86 11.24
N ILE A 210 -5.22 -5.10 9.99
CA ILE A 210 -4.32 -5.54 8.91
C ILE A 210 -3.49 -4.36 8.42
N THR A 211 -4.06 -3.15 8.30
CA THR A 211 -3.35 -1.92 7.92
C THR A 211 -2.19 -1.66 8.87
N THR A 212 -2.47 -1.64 10.18
CA THR A 212 -1.45 -1.42 11.21
C THR A 212 -0.42 -2.56 11.24
N TRP A 213 -0.86 -3.81 11.09
CA TRP A 213 0.07 -4.94 11.04
C TRP A 213 1.00 -4.85 9.82
N PHE A 214 0.46 -4.53 8.64
CA PHE A 214 1.23 -4.34 7.41
C PHE A 214 2.30 -3.26 7.58
N GLN A 215 1.94 -2.09 8.11
CA GLN A 215 2.90 -1.00 8.33
C GLN A 215 4.02 -1.43 9.29
N GLN A 216 3.70 -2.08 10.41
CA GLN A 216 4.70 -2.45 11.41
C GLN A 216 5.59 -3.63 10.98
N SER A 217 5.09 -4.50 10.10
CA SER A 217 5.80 -5.72 9.70
C SER A 217 6.54 -5.60 8.37
N ILE A 218 5.95 -4.90 7.39
CA ILE A 218 6.51 -4.76 6.04
C ILE A 218 7.27 -3.45 5.87
N LEU A 219 6.87 -2.41 6.61
CA LEU A 219 7.44 -1.07 6.56
C LEU A 219 7.96 -0.61 7.94
N PRO A 220 8.78 -1.42 8.65
CA PRO A 220 9.13 -1.16 10.06
C PRO A 220 9.87 0.15 10.28
N ASP A 221 10.58 0.66 9.27
CA ASP A 221 11.37 1.89 9.34
C ASP A 221 10.60 3.13 8.81
N THR A 222 9.38 2.94 8.32
CA THR A 222 8.55 4.03 7.79
C THR A 222 7.84 4.76 8.93
N VAL A 223 8.03 6.08 9.01
CA VAL A 223 7.33 6.91 9.99
C VAL A 223 5.85 7.03 9.62
N ILE A 224 4.97 6.76 10.58
CA ILE A 224 3.54 6.99 10.43
C ILE A 224 3.20 8.34 11.05
N GLU A 225 2.72 9.27 10.22
CA GLU A 225 2.29 10.60 10.66
C GLU A 225 0.76 10.66 10.69
N GLU A 226 0.19 10.87 11.88
CA GLU A 226 -1.25 11.03 12.07
C GLU A 226 -1.71 12.49 11.82
N SER A 227 -3.03 12.69 11.79
CA SER A 227 -3.66 13.99 11.53
C SER A 227 -3.15 15.09 12.47
N SER A 228 -2.86 14.77 13.73
CA SER A 228 -2.30 15.73 14.69
C SER A 228 -0.95 16.31 14.26
N ILE A 229 -0.09 15.53 13.59
CA ILE A 229 1.18 16.05 13.08
C ILE A 229 0.94 17.02 11.92
N TYR A 230 -0.06 16.75 11.08
CA TYR A 230 -0.49 17.68 10.03
C TYR A 230 -1.00 18.99 10.64
N GLU A 231 -1.82 18.92 11.68
CA GLU A 231 -2.38 20.06 12.41
C GLU A 231 -1.30 20.90 13.10
N ASP A 232 -0.36 20.24 13.79
CA ASP A 232 0.79 20.91 14.42
C ASP A 232 1.62 21.65 13.38
N ARG A 233 1.85 21.05 12.20
CA ARG A 233 2.58 21.73 11.11
C ARG A 233 1.81 22.91 10.57
N ALA A 234 0.49 22.80 10.42
CA ALA A 234 -0.36 23.89 9.98
C ALA A 234 -0.29 25.08 10.94
N LEU A 235 -0.24 24.83 12.25
CA LEU A 235 -0.21 25.87 13.29
C LEU A 235 1.20 26.36 13.64
N SER A 236 2.25 25.69 13.17
CA SER A 236 3.63 25.99 13.58
C SER A 236 4.18 27.31 13.05
N GLN A 237 3.51 27.96 12.10
CA GLN A 237 4.03 29.13 11.36
C GLN A 237 5.38 28.87 10.68
N MET A 238 5.68 27.59 10.39
CA MET A 238 6.87 27.18 9.65
C MET A 238 6.50 26.75 8.23
N THR A 239 7.47 26.82 7.33
CA THR A 239 7.39 26.16 6.03
C THR A 239 8.09 24.81 6.11
N PHE A 240 7.47 23.80 5.49
CA PHE A 240 8.09 22.49 5.27
C PHE A 240 8.27 22.29 3.78
N ILE A 241 9.35 21.63 3.37
CA ILE A 241 9.59 21.21 1.98
C ILE A 241 9.76 19.70 1.94
N TYR A 242 8.95 19.02 1.15
CA TYR A 242 9.06 17.58 0.89
C TYR A 242 9.91 17.36 -0.35
N ASP A 243 11.06 16.69 -0.18
CA ASP A 243 11.96 16.41 -1.30
C ASP A 243 11.26 15.59 -2.38
N ARG A 244 10.46 14.60 -1.94
CA ARG A 244 9.67 13.69 -2.77
C ARG A 244 8.35 13.38 -2.08
N ILE A 245 7.22 13.61 -2.76
CA ILE A 245 5.90 13.33 -2.20
C ILE A 245 4.94 12.78 -3.26
N ALA A 246 4.30 11.66 -2.92
CA ALA A 246 3.15 11.11 -3.62
C ALA A 246 1.87 11.49 -2.87
N ILE A 247 0.90 12.07 -3.56
CA ILE A 247 -0.42 12.41 -3.02
C ILE A 247 -1.45 11.45 -3.61
N ALA A 248 -2.20 10.75 -2.76
CA ALA A 248 -3.42 10.05 -3.13
C ALA A 248 -4.66 10.82 -2.65
N ASP A 249 -5.58 11.05 -3.57
CA ASP A 249 -6.86 11.71 -3.36
C ASP A 249 -7.96 11.02 -4.18
N ARG A 250 -8.77 10.24 -3.47
CA ARG A 250 -9.89 9.48 -4.03
C ARG A 250 -10.85 10.37 -4.82
N TRP A 251 -11.15 11.55 -4.31
CA TRP A 251 -12.18 12.40 -4.87
C TRP A 251 -11.68 13.18 -6.08
N ALA A 252 -10.39 13.53 -6.12
CA ALA A 252 -9.75 14.00 -7.34
C ALA A 252 -9.76 12.93 -8.45
N ALA A 253 -9.50 11.66 -8.11
CA ALA A 253 -9.65 10.56 -9.05
C ALA A 253 -11.09 10.46 -9.60
N HIS A 254 -12.10 10.48 -8.73
CA HIS A 254 -13.51 10.39 -9.15
C HIS A 254 -14.01 11.57 -9.98
N ARG A 255 -13.41 12.75 -9.81
CA ARG A 255 -13.83 13.96 -10.51
C ARG A 255 -13.37 14.01 -11.96
N VAL A 256 -12.13 13.60 -12.25
CA VAL A 256 -11.53 13.75 -13.59
C VAL A 256 -10.86 12.50 -14.16
N GLY A 257 -10.84 11.39 -13.44
CA GLY A 257 -10.26 10.14 -13.93
C GLY A 257 -10.96 9.61 -15.18
N GLN A 258 -10.17 9.03 -16.07
CA GLN A 258 -10.62 8.57 -17.39
C GLN A 258 -11.54 7.35 -17.23
N GLU A 259 -11.06 6.35 -16.49
CA GLU A 259 -11.75 5.10 -16.23
C GLU A 259 -12.47 5.09 -14.88
N VAL A 260 -12.09 5.99 -13.97
CA VAL A 260 -12.56 6.02 -12.59
C VAL A 260 -14.08 6.09 -12.49
N LYS A 261 -14.72 6.96 -13.28
CA LYS A 261 -16.18 7.11 -13.25
C LYS A 261 -16.90 5.84 -13.73
N PHE A 262 -16.37 5.17 -14.75
CA PHE A 262 -17.02 4.01 -15.39
C PHE A 262 -16.96 2.76 -14.52
N TRP A 263 -15.92 2.64 -13.70
CA TRP A 263 -15.73 1.52 -12.78
C TRP A 263 -16.09 1.83 -11.33
N ASN A 264 -16.30 3.11 -11.00
CA ASN A 264 -16.43 3.59 -9.65
C ASN A 264 -15.24 3.17 -8.76
N LYS A 265 -14.02 3.30 -9.28
CA LYS A 265 -12.76 2.94 -8.59
C LYS A 265 -11.72 4.02 -8.77
N ALA A 266 -11.29 4.65 -7.68
CA ALA A 266 -10.23 5.66 -7.71
C ALA A 266 -8.94 5.13 -8.38
N THR A 267 -8.68 3.83 -8.27
CA THR A 267 -7.51 3.15 -8.84
C THR A 267 -7.64 2.81 -10.32
N ALA A 268 -8.77 3.08 -10.98
CA ALA A 268 -9.06 2.62 -12.35
C ALA A 268 -8.05 3.08 -13.41
N ASP A 269 -7.40 4.22 -13.19
CA ASP A 269 -6.40 4.79 -14.11
C ASP A 269 -4.97 4.29 -13.81
N LEU A 270 -4.72 3.66 -12.65
CA LEU A 270 -3.38 3.19 -12.26
C LEU A 270 -2.76 2.15 -13.22
N PRO A 271 -3.51 1.26 -13.90
CA PRO A 271 -2.95 0.38 -14.92
C PRO A 271 -2.29 1.12 -16.11
N LEU A 272 -2.62 2.40 -16.33
CA LEU A 272 -1.96 3.24 -17.34
C LEU A 272 -0.48 3.49 -16.99
N LEU A 273 -0.13 3.47 -15.70
CA LEU A 273 1.24 3.60 -15.23
C LEU A 273 2.03 2.33 -15.51
N LYS A 274 3.11 2.47 -16.28
CA LYS A 274 4.01 1.36 -16.62
C LYS A 274 5.03 1.16 -15.50
N VAL A 275 5.10 -0.07 -15.02
CA VAL A 275 6.05 -0.51 -13.99
C VAL A 275 6.62 -1.87 -14.41
N PRO A 276 7.82 -2.25 -13.94
CA PRO A 276 8.32 -3.61 -14.15
C PRO A 276 7.39 -4.64 -13.50
N SER A 277 7.35 -5.87 -14.02
CA SER A 277 6.57 -6.97 -13.42
C SER A 277 6.97 -7.28 -11.98
N THR A 278 8.17 -6.86 -11.58
CA THR A 278 8.78 -7.04 -10.25
C THR A 278 8.50 -5.86 -9.30
N TRP A 279 7.63 -4.91 -9.65
CA TRP A 279 7.37 -3.69 -8.84
C TRP A 279 6.91 -3.96 -7.39
N MET A 280 6.34 -5.14 -7.12
CA MET A 280 5.94 -5.57 -5.77
C MET A 280 6.98 -6.41 -5.04
N ASP A 281 8.03 -6.89 -5.72
CA ASP A 281 9.12 -7.64 -5.09
C ASP A 281 9.70 -6.98 -3.84
N PRO A 282 9.80 -5.65 -3.71
CA PRO A 282 10.37 -5.03 -2.51
C PRO A 282 9.56 -5.38 -1.27
N MET A 283 8.25 -5.15 -1.32
CA MET A 283 7.34 -5.51 -0.24
C MET A 283 7.19 -7.02 -0.09
N ARG A 284 7.13 -7.77 -1.20
CA ARG A 284 7.08 -9.24 -1.15
C ARG A 284 8.32 -9.81 -0.48
N ASN A 285 9.52 -9.24 -0.69
CA ASN A 285 10.76 -9.71 -0.09
C ASN A 285 10.79 -9.47 1.42
N ARG A 286 10.27 -8.34 1.91
CA ARG A 286 10.06 -8.11 3.35
C ARG A 286 9.10 -9.14 3.95
N LEU A 287 7.98 -9.40 3.27
CA LEU A 287 7.01 -10.40 3.70
C LEU A 287 7.58 -11.83 3.66
N LYS A 288 8.37 -12.19 2.63
CA LYS A 288 9.08 -13.46 2.54
C LYS A 288 10.06 -13.63 3.69
N ALA A 289 10.86 -12.62 4.00
CA ALA A 289 11.81 -12.66 5.09
C ALA A 289 11.09 -12.86 6.45
N LEU A 290 9.97 -12.17 6.67
CA LEU A 290 9.13 -12.38 7.85
C LEU A 290 8.57 -13.81 7.90
N ALA A 291 8.00 -14.29 6.79
CA ALA A 291 7.44 -15.64 6.71
C ALA A 291 8.51 -16.72 7.00
N MET A 292 9.71 -16.56 6.45
CA MET A 292 10.84 -17.48 6.68
C MET A 292 11.35 -17.41 8.12
N ALA A 293 11.30 -16.24 8.76
CA ALA A 293 11.64 -16.09 10.18
C ALA A 293 10.63 -16.80 11.11
N GLU A 294 9.41 -17.04 10.63
CA GLU A 294 8.39 -17.85 11.30
C GLU A 294 8.28 -19.27 10.70
N ASP A 295 9.39 -19.80 10.18
CA ASP A 295 9.51 -21.16 9.64
C ASP A 295 8.58 -21.50 8.45
N CYS A 296 8.13 -20.49 7.70
CA CYS A 296 7.34 -20.68 6.48
C CYS A 296 8.17 -20.54 5.20
N ASN A 297 8.21 -21.59 4.39
CA ASN A 297 8.92 -21.60 3.12
C ASN A 297 8.01 -21.16 1.96
N PRO A 298 8.31 -20.04 1.26
CA PRO A 298 7.53 -19.58 0.11
C PRO A 298 7.76 -20.38 -1.17
N GLN A 299 8.76 -21.26 -1.19
CA GLN A 299 9.04 -22.14 -2.32
C GLN A 299 8.05 -23.32 -2.39
N ARG A 300 7.82 -23.82 -3.60
CA ARG A 300 7.09 -25.07 -3.81
C ARG A 300 7.82 -26.24 -3.15
N GLU A 301 7.08 -27.19 -2.60
CA GLU A 301 7.66 -28.45 -2.13
C GLU A 301 8.07 -29.35 -3.29
N ARG A 302 7.29 -29.31 -4.38
CA ARG A 302 7.52 -30.05 -5.62
C ARG A 302 7.63 -29.05 -6.77
N ALA A 303 8.84 -28.85 -7.31
CA ALA A 303 9.09 -27.81 -8.32
C ALA A 303 8.13 -27.84 -9.51
N GLY A 304 7.76 -29.05 -9.98
CA GLY A 304 6.87 -29.24 -11.13
C GLY A 304 5.38 -29.29 -10.81
N VAL A 305 4.97 -29.03 -9.57
CA VAL A 305 3.56 -29.11 -9.14
C VAL A 305 3.11 -27.74 -8.63
N PRO A 306 2.25 -27.02 -9.38
CA PRO A 306 1.75 -25.72 -8.99
C PRO A 306 0.92 -25.75 -7.69
N VAL A 307 1.04 -24.71 -6.89
CA VAL A 307 0.29 -24.51 -5.64
C VAL A 307 -1.01 -23.80 -5.94
N VAL A 308 -2.13 -24.43 -5.60
CA VAL A 308 -3.48 -23.91 -5.79
C VAL A 308 -4.11 -23.62 -4.43
N VAL A 309 -4.47 -22.36 -4.19
CA VAL A 309 -5.07 -21.91 -2.93
C VAL A 309 -6.53 -21.53 -3.15
N TYR A 310 -7.44 -22.26 -2.51
CA TYR A 310 -8.84 -21.90 -2.41
C TYR A 310 -9.07 -21.02 -1.18
N ILE A 311 -9.53 -19.79 -1.40
CA ILE A 311 -10.05 -18.90 -0.37
C ILE A 311 -11.46 -19.37 0.02
N ASN A 312 -11.53 -20.25 0.99
CA ASN A 312 -12.77 -20.86 1.44
C ASN A 312 -13.58 -19.91 2.33
N ARG A 313 -14.78 -19.58 1.86
CA ARG A 313 -15.70 -18.65 2.52
C ARG A 313 -16.93 -19.32 3.13
N GLN A 314 -16.97 -20.65 3.26
CA GLN A 314 -18.17 -21.37 3.72
C GLN A 314 -18.66 -20.98 5.13
N LEU A 315 -17.80 -20.34 5.95
CA LEU A 315 -18.15 -19.80 7.27
C LEU A 315 -18.70 -18.37 7.24
N THR A 316 -18.82 -17.76 6.06
CA THR A 316 -19.29 -16.38 5.89
C THR A 316 -20.62 -16.33 5.16
N LYS A 317 -21.29 -15.16 5.13
CA LYS A 317 -22.58 -15.00 4.45
C LYS A 317 -22.50 -15.14 2.93
N ARG A 318 -21.38 -14.74 2.34
CA ARG A 318 -21.12 -14.78 0.90
C ARG A 318 -20.26 -15.98 0.60
N ARG A 319 -20.88 -17.03 0.03
CA ARG A 319 -20.32 -18.39 -0.06
C ARG A 319 -20.96 -19.19 -1.19
N LEU A 320 -20.35 -20.32 -1.52
CA LEU A 320 -20.96 -21.29 -2.42
C LEU A 320 -22.11 -22.01 -1.72
N VAL A 321 -23.07 -22.51 -2.49
CA VAL A 321 -24.02 -23.51 -1.97
C VAL A 321 -23.26 -24.73 -1.44
N ASP A 322 -23.80 -25.38 -0.40
CA ASP A 322 -23.06 -26.39 0.35
C ASP A 322 -22.75 -27.64 -0.51
N GLU A 323 -23.63 -27.99 -1.46
CA GLU A 323 -23.42 -29.10 -2.41
C GLU A 323 -22.26 -28.82 -3.38
N ASP A 324 -22.25 -27.65 -4.02
CA ASP A 324 -21.19 -27.26 -4.97
C ASP A 324 -19.85 -27.08 -4.24
N ALA A 325 -19.86 -26.53 -3.02
CA ALA A 325 -18.66 -26.44 -2.19
C ALA A 325 -18.07 -27.82 -1.89
N LYS A 326 -18.91 -28.81 -1.57
CA LYS A 326 -18.48 -30.19 -1.34
C LYS A 326 -17.90 -30.82 -2.61
N ALA A 327 -18.60 -30.69 -3.74
CA ALA A 327 -18.15 -31.22 -5.03
C ALA A 327 -16.81 -30.60 -5.46
N LEU A 328 -16.64 -29.29 -5.27
CA LEU A 328 -15.38 -28.58 -5.51
C LEU A 328 -14.23 -29.17 -4.69
N LEU A 329 -14.43 -29.39 -3.38
CA LEU A 329 -13.40 -29.97 -2.53
C LEU A 329 -13.03 -31.41 -2.95
N GLU A 330 -14.01 -32.21 -3.38
CA GLU A 330 -13.78 -33.56 -3.91
C GLU A 330 -12.93 -33.53 -5.19
N GLN A 331 -13.22 -32.63 -6.13
CA GLN A 331 -12.44 -32.49 -7.36
C GLN A 331 -11.03 -31.97 -7.10
N MET A 332 -10.86 -30.96 -6.24
CA MET A 332 -9.53 -30.43 -5.91
C MET A 332 -8.67 -31.47 -5.19
N ALA A 333 -9.25 -32.25 -4.26
CA ALA A 333 -8.55 -33.33 -3.57
C ALA A 333 -8.13 -34.46 -4.53
N LYS A 334 -8.93 -34.72 -5.58
CA LYS A 334 -8.56 -35.66 -6.64
C LYS A 334 -7.32 -35.17 -7.41
N LEU A 335 -7.32 -33.92 -7.87
CA LEU A 335 -6.18 -33.34 -8.60
C LEU A 335 -4.90 -33.31 -7.75
N ASP A 336 -5.01 -33.02 -6.46
CA ASP A 336 -3.88 -33.04 -5.52
C ASP A 336 -3.30 -34.45 -5.35
N LYS A 337 -4.18 -35.46 -5.17
CA LYS A 337 -3.78 -36.87 -5.07
C LYS A 337 -3.13 -37.39 -6.36
N GLU A 338 -3.58 -36.93 -7.51
CA GLU A 338 -3.00 -37.25 -8.82
C GLU A 338 -1.67 -36.52 -9.07
N GLY A 339 -1.28 -35.59 -8.19
CA GLY A 339 -0.04 -34.82 -8.30
C GLY A 339 -0.08 -33.73 -9.37
N VAL A 340 -1.27 -33.37 -9.85
CA VAL A 340 -1.48 -32.29 -10.83
C VAL A 340 -1.26 -30.93 -10.17
N ILE A 341 -1.71 -30.78 -8.93
CA ILE A 341 -1.58 -29.57 -8.11
C ILE A 341 -1.17 -29.92 -6.68
N GLU A 342 -0.74 -28.91 -5.92
CA GLU A 342 -0.69 -28.93 -4.45
C GLU A 342 -1.85 -28.06 -3.95
N PHE A 343 -2.87 -28.69 -3.34
CA PHE A 343 -4.11 -28.00 -3.00
C PHE A 343 -4.16 -27.52 -1.54
N HIS A 344 -4.51 -26.24 -1.34
CA HIS A 344 -4.73 -25.63 -0.04
C HIS A 344 -6.15 -25.08 0.09
N ASN A 345 -6.93 -25.68 0.98
CA ASN A 345 -8.27 -25.20 1.35
C ASN A 345 -8.18 -24.20 2.51
N ALA A 346 -8.02 -22.92 2.21
CA ALA A 346 -7.69 -21.88 3.18
C ALA A 346 -8.94 -21.16 3.71
N GLN A 347 -9.28 -21.42 4.97
CA GLN A 347 -10.19 -20.56 5.76
C GLN A 347 -9.34 -19.50 6.46
N MET A 348 -9.14 -18.36 5.81
CA MET A 348 -8.18 -17.33 6.24
C MET A 348 -8.43 -16.85 7.67
N GLU A 349 -9.68 -16.78 8.12
CA GLU A 349 -10.03 -16.33 9.47
C GLU A 349 -9.54 -17.27 10.58
N LYS A 350 -9.16 -18.52 10.24
CA LYS A 350 -8.62 -19.51 11.18
C LYS A 350 -7.11 -19.58 11.20
N LEU A 351 -6.44 -18.90 10.28
CA LEU A 351 -4.99 -18.95 10.14
C LEU A 351 -4.34 -17.76 10.84
N PRO A 352 -3.19 -17.95 11.52
CA PRO A 352 -2.31 -16.87 11.91
C PRO A 352 -1.96 -15.98 10.70
N ARG A 353 -1.81 -14.67 10.92
CA ARG A 353 -1.60 -13.70 9.84
C ARG A 353 -0.44 -14.08 8.91
N VAL A 354 0.74 -14.37 9.47
CA VAL A 354 1.92 -14.72 8.66
C VAL A 354 1.68 -15.97 7.81
N GLN A 355 0.91 -16.94 8.31
CA GLN A 355 0.52 -18.12 7.52
C GLN A 355 -0.43 -17.78 6.37
N GLN A 356 -1.39 -16.86 6.57
CA GLN A 356 -2.27 -16.37 5.48
C GLN A 356 -1.43 -15.79 4.32
N PHE A 357 -0.48 -14.93 4.66
CA PHE A 357 0.41 -14.31 3.69
C PHE A 357 1.41 -15.29 3.08
N CYS A 358 1.90 -16.26 3.84
CA CYS A 358 2.79 -17.28 3.31
C CYS A 358 2.08 -18.18 2.27
N LEU A 359 0.82 -18.55 2.51
CA LEU A 359 0.00 -19.24 1.50
C LEU A 359 -0.12 -18.40 0.22
N ALA A 360 -0.35 -17.09 0.35
CA ALA A 360 -0.42 -16.19 -0.79
C ALA A 360 0.92 -16.08 -1.56
N LEU A 361 2.05 -16.02 -0.85
CA LEU A 361 3.39 -16.03 -1.45
C LEU A 361 3.64 -17.33 -2.24
N ARG A 362 3.18 -18.47 -1.73
CA ARG A 362 3.34 -19.78 -2.38
C ARG A 362 2.45 -19.94 -3.62
N ALA A 363 1.26 -19.37 -3.60
CA ALA A 363 0.22 -19.62 -4.60
C ALA A 363 0.63 -19.27 -6.04
N ASP A 364 0.44 -20.23 -6.93
CA ASP A 364 0.51 -20.06 -8.38
C ASP A 364 -0.87 -19.78 -8.97
N ILE A 365 -1.90 -20.37 -8.36
CA ILE A 365 -3.30 -20.11 -8.67
C ILE A 365 -4.03 -19.83 -7.35
N MET A 366 -4.76 -18.73 -7.29
CA MET A 366 -5.66 -18.42 -6.19
C MET A 366 -7.09 -18.35 -6.72
N PHE A 367 -8.03 -18.96 -6.01
CA PHE A 367 -9.42 -18.81 -6.39
C PHE A 367 -10.34 -18.73 -5.18
N GLY A 368 -11.54 -18.21 -5.38
CA GLY A 368 -12.57 -18.21 -4.36
C GLY A 368 -13.76 -17.38 -4.79
N VAL A 369 -14.79 -17.41 -3.96
CA VAL A 369 -15.93 -16.51 -4.12
C VAL A 369 -15.47 -15.06 -3.97
N HIS A 370 -15.97 -14.16 -4.81
CA HIS A 370 -15.74 -12.71 -4.77
C HIS A 370 -15.70 -12.21 -3.32
N GLY A 371 -14.64 -11.49 -2.94
CA GLY A 371 -14.52 -10.90 -1.61
C GLY A 371 -13.09 -10.73 -1.10
N ASN A 372 -12.96 -10.02 0.03
CA ASN A 372 -11.69 -9.43 0.50
C ASN A 372 -10.53 -10.41 0.70
N GLY A 373 -10.81 -11.72 0.80
CA GLY A 373 -9.77 -12.74 0.84
C GLY A 373 -8.93 -12.77 -0.44
N LEU A 374 -9.50 -12.43 -1.61
CA LEU A 374 -8.79 -12.32 -2.88
C LEU A 374 -7.83 -11.12 -2.96
N SER A 375 -7.84 -10.18 -2.00
CA SER A 375 -6.80 -9.16 -1.89
C SER A 375 -5.41 -9.76 -1.63
N HIS A 376 -5.34 -11.00 -1.12
CA HIS A 376 -4.06 -11.69 -0.91
C HIS A 376 -3.29 -11.93 -2.22
N GLN A 377 -3.95 -11.83 -3.39
CA GLN A 377 -3.29 -11.95 -4.68
C GLN A 377 -2.14 -10.95 -4.90
N LEU A 378 -2.14 -9.82 -4.18
CA LEU A 378 -1.06 -8.83 -4.19
C LEU A 378 0.31 -9.40 -3.80
N TRP A 379 0.29 -10.51 -3.06
CA TRP A 379 1.49 -11.18 -2.55
C TRP A 379 1.90 -12.39 -3.39
N MET A 380 1.05 -12.81 -4.33
CA MET A 380 1.40 -13.86 -5.27
C MET A 380 2.58 -13.43 -6.15
N LYS A 381 3.33 -14.42 -6.64
CA LYS A 381 4.47 -14.19 -7.53
C LYS A 381 3.98 -13.74 -8.93
N PRO A 382 4.81 -13.01 -9.69
CA PRO A 382 4.48 -12.66 -11.07
C PRO A 382 4.19 -13.92 -11.92
N GLY A 383 3.22 -13.85 -12.83
CA GLY A 383 2.80 -14.97 -13.67
C GLY A 383 1.76 -15.90 -13.02
N SER A 384 1.29 -15.58 -11.81
CA SER A 384 0.20 -16.29 -11.16
C SER A 384 -1.16 -16.09 -11.86
N GLY A 385 -2.16 -16.85 -11.42
CA GLY A 385 -3.53 -16.77 -11.93
C GLY A 385 -4.56 -16.62 -10.81
N VAL A 386 -5.64 -15.90 -11.08
CA VAL A 386 -6.73 -15.66 -10.16
C VAL A 386 -8.06 -16.04 -10.81
N LEU A 387 -8.85 -16.90 -10.16
CA LEU A 387 -10.22 -17.17 -10.57
C LEU A 387 -11.19 -16.66 -9.51
N GLU A 388 -12.07 -15.76 -9.90
CA GLU A 388 -13.03 -15.14 -9.03
C GLU A 388 -14.43 -15.66 -9.33
N ILE A 389 -14.98 -16.41 -8.37
CA ILE A 389 -16.30 -17.02 -8.50
C ILE A 389 -17.34 -16.01 -8.03
N MET A 390 -18.29 -15.67 -8.88
CA MET A 390 -19.37 -14.74 -8.56
C MET A 390 -20.70 -15.26 -9.08
N ALA A 391 -21.79 -14.73 -8.53
CA ALA A 391 -23.09 -14.87 -9.16
C ALA A 391 -23.10 -14.09 -10.48
N GLU A 392 -24.23 -14.07 -11.18
CA GLU A 392 -24.39 -13.18 -12.34
C GLU A 392 -24.06 -11.73 -11.98
N GLY A 393 -23.34 -11.05 -12.87
CA GLY A 393 -22.90 -9.66 -12.70
C GLY A 393 -21.38 -9.53 -12.71
N PHE A 394 -20.85 -8.37 -12.31
CA PHE A 394 -19.40 -8.18 -12.22
C PHE A 394 -19.02 -7.04 -11.27
N ALA A 395 -17.87 -7.18 -10.61
CA ALA A 395 -17.17 -6.07 -9.99
C ALA A 395 -15.67 -6.13 -10.29
N ARG A 396 -15.09 -4.98 -10.63
CA ARG A 396 -13.67 -4.89 -10.97
C ARG A 396 -12.73 -4.85 -9.73
N ASP A 397 -13.26 -5.06 -8.53
CA ASP A 397 -12.56 -4.90 -7.25
C ASP A 397 -11.23 -5.66 -7.19
N TYR A 398 -11.26 -6.96 -7.53
CA TYR A 398 -10.06 -7.82 -7.51
C TYR A 398 -9.48 -8.02 -8.90
N ALA A 399 -10.27 -7.86 -9.96
CA ALA A 399 -9.80 -7.85 -11.34
C ALA A 399 -8.75 -6.76 -11.58
N ILE A 400 -8.96 -5.55 -11.02
CA ILE A 400 -7.97 -4.47 -11.15
C ILE A 400 -6.68 -4.76 -10.40
N LEU A 401 -6.74 -5.49 -9.27
CA LEU A 401 -5.53 -5.94 -8.57
C LEU A 401 -4.78 -6.95 -9.44
N ALA A 402 -5.48 -7.91 -10.04
CA ALA A 402 -4.88 -8.89 -10.95
C ALA A 402 -4.21 -8.21 -12.14
N GLU A 403 -4.88 -7.23 -12.76
CA GLU A 403 -4.34 -6.44 -13.87
C GLU A 403 -3.09 -5.66 -13.47
N MET A 404 -3.10 -4.98 -12.31
CA MET A 404 -1.92 -4.26 -11.81
C MET A 404 -0.74 -5.20 -11.50
N MET A 405 -1.02 -6.41 -11.04
CA MET A 405 -0.03 -7.44 -10.73
C MET A 405 0.44 -8.24 -11.96
N GLY A 406 -0.26 -8.13 -13.09
CA GLY A 406 0.01 -8.94 -14.27
C GLY A 406 -0.40 -10.41 -14.12
N HIS A 407 -1.38 -10.70 -13.26
CA HIS A 407 -1.95 -12.03 -13.11
C HIS A 407 -2.93 -12.32 -14.25
N GLU A 408 -3.01 -13.58 -14.67
CA GLU A 408 -4.16 -14.04 -15.46
C GLU A 408 -5.40 -13.99 -14.56
N TYR A 409 -6.51 -13.45 -15.06
CA TYR A 409 -7.74 -13.30 -14.28
C TYR A 409 -8.94 -13.82 -15.04
N HIS A 410 -9.78 -14.60 -14.35
CA HIS A 410 -11.06 -15.09 -14.85
C HIS A 410 -12.18 -14.80 -13.85
N ALA A 411 -13.20 -14.06 -14.29
CA ALA A 411 -14.48 -14.03 -13.59
C ALA A 411 -15.27 -15.29 -13.97
N ILE A 412 -15.83 -16.00 -12.99
CA ILE A 412 -16.46 -17.31 -13.17
C ILE A 412 -17.93 -17.23 -12.81
N HIS A 413 -18.78 -17.59 -13.78
CA HIS A 413 -20.23 -17.75 -13.60
C HIS A 413 -20.58 -19.22 -13.80
N TYR A 414 -20.90 -19.92 -12.70
CA TYR A 414 -21.32 -21.32 -12.68
C TYR A 414 -20.40 -22.30 -13.46
N ASN A 415 -20.53 -22.42 -14.77
CA ASN A 415 -19.81 -23.32 -15.66
C ASN A 415 -19.16 -22.62 -16.87
N GLU A 416 -18.98 -21.30 -16.80
CA GLU A 416 -18.31 -20.51 -17.84
C GLU A 416 -17.47 -19.37 -17.25
N THR A 417 -16.59 -18.82 -18.09
CA THR A 417 -15.88 -17.58 -17.79
C THR A 417 -16.72 -16.40 -18.29
N PHE A 418 -16.85 -15.35 -17.49
CA PHE A 418 -17.46 -14.09 -17.90
C PHE A 418 -16.37 -13.17 -18.47
N PRO A 419 -16.29 -13.00 -19.80
CA PRO A 419 -15.10 -12.45 -20.42
C PRO A 419 -15.04 -10.91 -20.34
N PRO A 420 -13.83 -10.30 -20.41
CA PRO A 420 -13.65 -8.86 -20.21
C PRO A 420 -14.45 -7.94 -21.14
N ASP A 421 -14.77 -8.39 -22.36
CA ASP A 421 -15.59 -7.66 -23.32
C ASP A 421 -17.06 -7.53 -22.89
N GLN A 422 -17.51 -8.35 -21.94
CA GLN A 422 -18.86 -8.31 -21.36
C GLN A 422 -18.94 -7.58 -20.02
N TRP A 423 -17.81 -7.18 -19.43
CA TRP A 423 -17.79 -6.48 -18.14
C TRP A 423 -18.39 -5.07 -18.19
N ARG A 424 -18.64 -4.55 -19.39
CA ARG A 424 -19.24 -3.24 -19.63
C ARG A 424 -20.53 -3.35 -20.41
N ARG A 425 -21.43 -2.43 -20.10
CA ARG A 425 -22.60 -2.14 -20.92
C ARG A 425 -22.17 -1.35 -22.17
N PRO A 426 -23.03 -1.28 -23.20
CA PRO A 426 -22.74 -0.51 -24.42
C PRO A 426 -22.47 0.99 -24.20
N ASP A 427 -22.91 1.56 -23.07
CA ASP A 427 -22.67 2.96 -22.69
C ASP A 427 -21.29 3.19 -22.01
N GLY A 428 -20.47 2.14 -21.90
CA GLY A 428 -19.12 2.18 -21.33
C GLY A 428 -19.07 2.00 -19.81
N TRP A 429 -20.21 2.01 -19.11
CA TRP A 429 -20.28 1.76 -17.67
C TRP A 429 -20.13 0.26 -17.37
N ALA A 430 -19.60 -0.05 -16.19
CA ALA A 430 -19.60 -1.42 -15.69
C ALA A 430 -21.02 -2.01 -15.68
N VAL A 431 -21.13 -3.31 -15.94
CA VAL A 431 -22.38 -4.05 -15.68
C VAL A 431 -22.71 -4.05 -14.19
N ASP A 432 -23.98 -4.27 -13.87
CA ASP A 432 -24.40 -4.36 -12.47
C ASP A 432 -23.79 -5.59 -11.79
N GLN A 433 -23.60 -5.51 -10.48
CA GLN A 433 -23.11 -6.62 -9.65
C GLN A 433 -24.11 -7.79 -9.55
N GLY A 434 -25.39 -7.55 -9.87
CA GLY A 434 -26.47 -8.51 -9.74
C GLY A 434 -27.02 -8.63 -8.31
N PRO A 435 -28.27 -9.13 -8.15
CA PRO A 435 -28.92 -9.23 -6.85
C PRO A 435 -28.27 -10.25 -5.92
N ASP A 436 -27.61 -11.26 -6.47
CA ASP A 436 -27.00 -12.36 -5.72
C ASP A 436 -25.49 -12.18 -5.45
N PHE A 437 -24.94 -10.99 -5.69
CA PHE A 437 -23.52 -10.70 -5.57
C PHE A 437 -22.91 -10.96 -4.18
N HIS A 438 -23.72 -10.84 -3.14
CA HIS A 438 -23.35 -11.12 -1.75
C HIS A 438 -24.14 -12.29 -1.14
N SER A 439 -24.72 -13.12 -2.00
CA SER A 439 -25.61 -14.23 -1.64
C SER A 439 -24.85 -15.41 -1.03
N PRO A 440 -25.50 -16.20 -0.16
CA PRO A 440 -25.00 -17.52 0.25
C PRO A 440 -25.21 -18.61 -0.81
N ASN A 441 -25.80 -18.27 -1.97
CA ASN A 441 -26.26 -19.24 -2.97
C ASN A 441 -25.43 -19.22 -4.27
N ILE A 442 -24.16 -18.82 -4.19
CA ILE A 442 -23.31 -18.77 -5.39
C ILE A 442 -23.05 -20.20 -5.88
N ARG A 443 -23.22 -20.43 -7.19
CA ARG A 443 -23.13 -21.75 -7.81
C ARG A 443 -21.80 -21.92 -8.53
N LEU A 444 -21.36 -23.18 -8.63
CA LEU A 444 -20.17 -23.57 -9.40
C LEU A 444 -20.32 -25.01 -9.89
N ASP A 445 -20.08 -25.24 -11.18
CA ASP A 445 -19.86 -26.58 -11.71
C ASP A 445 -18.43 -27.02 -11.37
N ALA A 446 -18.30 -27.91 -10.38
CA ALA A 446 -17.01 -28.38 -9.88
C ALA A 446 -16.21 -29.19 -10.92
N GLU A 447 -16.87 -29.96 -11.79
CA GLU A 447 -16.19 -30.78 -12.80
C GLU A 447 -15.61 -29.90 -13.90
N TRP A 448 -16.41 -28.97 -14.41
CA TRP A 448 -15.94 -27.97 -15.36
C TRP A 448 -14.80 -27.14 -14.74
N PHE A 449 -14.97 -26.66 -13.51
CA PHE A 449 -13.96 -25.83 -12.85
C PHE A 449 -12.63 -26.58 -12.65
N ALA A 450 -12.68 -27.88 -12.32
CA ALA A 450 -11.49 -28.72 -12.21
C ALA A 450 -10.71 -28.83 -13.53
N SER A 451 -11.41 -28.85 -14.67
CA SER A 451 -10.77 -28.81 -15.98
C SER A 451 -10.04 -27.48 -16.22
N VAL A 452 -10.63 -26.36 -15.81
CA VAL A 452 -10.00 -25.02 -15.89
C VAL A 452 -8.76 -24.95 -15.01
N ILE A 453 -8.83 -25.44 -13.77
CA ILE A 453 -7.67 -25.50 -12.86
C ILE A 453 -6.56 -26.38 -13.44
N THR A 454 -6.90 -27.50 -14.06
CA THR A 454 -5.93 -28.41 -14.69
C THR A 454 -5.18 -27.70 -15.83
N ASP A 455 -5.88 -27.01 -16.74
CA ASP A 455 -5.26 -26.23 -17.81
C ASP A 455 -4.35 -25.11 -17.26
N MET A 456 -4.86 -24.34 -16.30
CA MET A 456 -4.09 -23.25 -15.69
C MET A 456 -2.84 -23.75 -14.96
N ALA A 457 -2.92 -24.91 -14.31
CA ALA A 457 -1.79 -25.53 -13.61
C ALA A 457 -0.71 -25.98 -14.61
N GLN A 458 -1.08 -26.64 -15.70
CA GLN A 458 -0.13 -27.08 -16.73
C GLN A 458 0.70 -25.92 -17.30
N ARG A 459 0.07 -24.77 -17.53
CA ARG A 459 0.73 -23.55 -18.02
C ARG A 459 1.66 -22.90 -16.98
N ARG A 460 1.58 -23.28 -15.71
CA ARG A 460 2.30 -22.66 -14.58
C ARG A 460 3.37 -23.53 -13.95
N ILE A 461 3.64 -24.72 -14.49
CA ILE A 461 4.73 -25.59 -14.04
C ILE A 461 6.06 -24.83 -14.00
N TYR A 462 6.31 -23.93 -14.97
CA TYR A 462 7.54 -23.15 -15.09
C TYR A 462 7.59 -21.86 -14.27
N VAL A 463 6.49 -21.47 -13.62
CA VAL A 463 6.49 -20.29 -12.74
C VAL A 463 7.29 -20.62 -11.49
N THR A 464 8.30 -19.82 -11.19
CA THR A 464 9.18 -20.00 -10.03
C THR A 464 9.12 -18.78 -9.12
N GLU A 465 9.27 -18.98 -7.82
CA GLU A 465 9.36 -17.86 -6.88
C GLU A 465 10.66 -17.08 -7.12
N PRO A 466 10.57 -15.74 -7.33
CA PRO A 466 11.77 -14.90 -7.43
C PRO A 466 12.69 -15.04 -6.23
N GLU A 467 14.00 -15.01 -6.45
CA GLU A 467 15.00 -15.07 -5.38
C GLU A 467 14.75 -13.97 -4.34
N LEU A 468 14.98 -14.31 -3.07
CA LEU A 468 14.87 -13.34 -1.99
C LEU A 468 16.03 -12.35 -2.11
N SER A 469 15.70 -11.07 -2.30
CA SER A 469 16.66 -9.98 -2.23
C SER A 469 16.21 -8.93 -1.22
N LEU A 470 17.01 -8.73 -0.17
CA LEU A 470 16.80 -7.65 0.80
C LEU A 470 17.64 -6.42 0.51
N SER A 471 18.51 -6.46 -0.51
CA SER A 471 19.13 -5.26 -1.03
C SER A 471 18.06 -4.51 -1.82
N PHE A 472 17.68 -3.36 -1.27
CA PHE A 472 16.85 -2.39 -1.94
C PHE A 472 17.72 -1.23 -2.41
#